data_AF-A0A853EKE1-F1
#
_entry.id   AF-A0A853EKE1-F1
#
_cell.length_a   1.000
_cell.length_b   1.000
_cell.length_c   1.000
_cell.angle_alpha   90.00
_cell.angle_beta   90.00
_cell.angle_gamma   90.00
#
_symmetry.space_group_name_H-M   'P 1'
#
loop_
_entity.id
_entity.type
_entity.pdbx_description
1 polymer ?
#
loop_
_entity_poly.entity_id
_entity_poly.type
_entity_poly.pdbx_seq_one_letter_code
_entity_poly.pdbx_strand_id
1 'polypeptide(L)' 'MTRILLVEDEENYRDPLAFQLRRDGYEVVTAEDGVLAVERFEEAGRVGG' A
#
# COMPACT_ATOMS: atom_id res chain seq x y z
N MET A 1 -7.94 -12.58 3.89
CA MET A 1 -7.87 -11.11 3.71
C MET A 1 -6.71 -10.84 2.77
N THR A 2 -6.94 -10.15 1.66
CA THR A 2 -5.88 -9.81 0.70
C THR A 2 -5.32 -8.44 1.05
N ARG A 3 -4.00 -8.34 1.19
CA ARG A 3 -3.28 -7.10 1.50
C ARG A 3 -2.59 -6.59 0.24
N ILE A 4 -2.72 -5.29 -0.02
CA ILE A 4 -2.20 -4.62 -1.22
C ILE A 4 -1.24 -3.52 -0.77
N LEU A 5 -0.04 -3.51 -1.35
CA LEU A 5 0.87 -2.37 -1.32
C LEU A 5 0.63 -1.53 -2.60
N LEU A 6 0.03 -0.36 -2.44
CA LEU A 6 -0.21 0.60 -3.51
C LEU A 6 0.94 1.61 -3.55
N VAL A 7 1.67 1.66 -4.67
CA VAL A 7 2.76 2.62 -4.90
C VAL A 7 2.29 3.62 -5.95
N GLU A 8 2.21 4.89 -5.59
CA GLU A 8 1.72 5.98 -6.45
C GLU A 8 2.34 7.29 -5.95
N ASP A 9 3.03 8.03 -6.81
CA ASP A 9 3.76 9.25 -6.43
C ASP A 9 2.84 10.46 -6.24
N GLU A 10 1.81 10.57 -7.07
CA GLU A 10 0.85 11.66 -7.01
C GLU A 10 -0.25 11.41 -5.94
N GLU A 11 -0.31 12.26 -4.92
CA GLU A 11 -1.29 12.17 -3.83
C GLU A 11 -2.74 12.20 -4.34
N ASN A 12 -3.00 13.03 -5.35
CA ASN A 12 -4.32 13.17 -5.96
C ASN A 12 -4.81 11.89 -6.65
N TYR A 13 -3.92 10.94 -6.97
CA TYR A 13 -4.27 9.61 -7.48
C TYR A 13 -4.23 8.54 -6.39
N ARG A 14 -3.24 8.60 -5.50
CA ARG A 14 -3.02 7.62 -4.45
C ARG A 14 -4.20 7.52 -3.49
N ASP A 15 -4.72 8.65 -3.03
CA ASP A 15 -5.80 8.70 -2.04
C ASP A 15 -7.14 8.15 -2.54
N PRO A 16 -7.68 8.58 -3.70
CA PRO A 16 -8.93 8.04 -4.21
C PRO A 16 -8.82 6.54 -4.54
N LEU A 17 -7.67 6.09 -5.07
CA LEU A 17 -7.44 4.67 -5.36
C LEU A 17 -7.36 3.83 -4.08
N ALA A 18 -6.64 4.30 -3.06
CA ALA A 18 -6.57 3.64 -1.77
C ALA A 18 -7.95 3.56 -1.10
N PHE A 19 -8.75 4.64 -1.19
CA PHE A 19 -10.12 4.65 -0.67
C PHE A 19 -11.00 3.61 -1.36
N GLN A 20 -10.95 3.53 -2.70
CA GLN A 20 -11.73 2.55 -3.46
C GLN A 20 -11.35 1.11 -3.08
N LEU A 21 -10.06 0.80 -3.03
CA LEU A 21 -9.58 -0.53 -2.65
C LEU A 21 -9.97 -0.91 -1.21
N ARG A 22 -9.90 0.05 -0.26
CA ARG A 22 -10.38 -0.19 1.12
C ARG A 22 -11.88 -0.46 1.14
N ARG A 23 -12.68 0.26 0.33
CA ARG A 23 -14.13 0.05 0.21
C ARG A 23 -14.46 -1.34 -0.34
N ASP A 24 -13.61 -1.87 -1.23
CA ASP A 24 -13.75 -3.21 -1.80
C ASP A 24 -13.29 -4.32 -0.84
N GLY A 25 -12.84 -3.97 0.37
CA GLY A 25 -12.51 -4.92 1.44
C GLY A 25 -11.05 -5.35 1.52
N TYR A 26 -10.15 -4.65 0.80
CA TYR A 26 -8.72 -4.90 0.87
C TYR A 26 -8.07 -4.18 2.06
N GLU A 27 -7.04 -4.79 2.64
CA GLU A 27 -6.10 -4.07 3.49
C GLU A 27 -5.10 -3.35 2.60
N VAL A 28 -5.09 -2.01 2.64
CA VAL A 28 -4.26 -1.20 1.75
C VAL A 28 -3.18 -0.49 2.54
N VAL A 29 -1.94 -0.72 2.13
CA VAL A 29 -0.77 0.06 2.54
C VAL A 29 -0.36 0.91 1.34
N THR A 30 -0.17 2.20 1.55
CA THR A 30 0.24 3.12 0.47
C THR A 30 1.75 3.35 0.52
N ALA A 31 2.36 3.82 -0.56
CA ALA A 31 3.71 4.34 -0.67
C ALA A 31 3.77 5.43 -1.74
N GLU A 32 4.50 6.52 -1.47
CA GLU A 32 4.62 7.67 -2.36
C GLU A 32 5.83 7.57 -3.31
N ASP A 33 6.71 6.59 -3.08
CA ASP A 33 7.83 6.32 -3.96
C ASP A 33 8.28 4.86 -3.83
N GLY A 34 9.28 4.50 -4.63
CA GLY A 34 9.85 3.15 -4.63
C GLY A 34 10.65 2.79 -3.39
N VAL A 35 11.33 3.76 -2.75
CA VAL A 35 12.15 3.50 -1.56
C VAL A 35 11.23 3.10 -0.41
N LEU A 36 10.21 3.91 -0.17
CA LEU A 36 9.21 3.68 0.84
C LEU A 36 8.37 2.42 0.58
N ALA A 37 8.15 2.08 -0.69
CA ALA A 37 7.50 0.82 -1.06
C ALA A 37 8.32 -0.40 -0.64
N VAL A 38 9.63 -0.39 -0.89
CA VAL A 38 10.53 -1.49 -0.51
C VAL A 38 10.60 -1.60 1.02
N GLU A 39 10.76 -0.49 1.74
CA GLU A 39 10.76 -0.46 3.21
C GLU A 39 9.50 -1.12 3.79
N ARG A 40 8.32 -0.74 3.27
CA ARG A 40 7.03 -1.29 3.70
C ARG A 40 6.86 -2.77 3.34
N PHE A 41 7.37 -3.17 2.19
CA PHE A 41 7.36 -4.57 1.78
C PHE A 41 8.23 -5.44 2.70
N GLU A 42 9.42 -4.97 3.06
CA GLU A 42 10.30 -5.68 3.99
C GLU A 42 9.72 -5.77 5.41
N GLU A 43 9.13 -4.68 5.91
CA GLU A 43 8.42 -4.67 7.19
C GLU A 43 7.31 -5.71 7.24
N ALA A 44 6.55 -5.85 6.15
CA ALA A 44 5.52 -6.88 6.01
C ALA A 44 6.09 -8.30 6.10
N GLY A 45 7.27 -8.53 5.50
CA GLY A 45 7.94 -9.84 5.51
C GLY A 45 8.48 -10.24 6.88
N ARG A 46 8.88 -9.27 7.73
CA ARG A 46 9.44 -9.56 9.07
C ARG A 46 8.40 -10.05 10.09
N VAL A 47 7.11 -9.79 9.89
CA VAL A 47 6.03 -10.20 10.82
C VAL A 47 5.58 -11.65 10.58
N GLY A 48 6.04 -12.30 9.49
CA GLY A 48 5.68 -13.67 9.12
C GLY A 48 6.79 -14.71 9.26
N GLY A 49 7.89 -14.40 9.95
CA GLY A 49 9.03 -15.31 10.21
C GLY A 49 8.95 -16.01 11.56
#